data_AF-A0A182RPG7-F1
#
_entry.id   AF-A0A182RPG7-F1
#
_cell.length_a   1.000
_cell.length_b   1.000
_cell.length_c   1.000
_cell.angle_alpha   90.00
_cell.angle_beta   90.00
_cell.angle_gamma   90.00
#
_symmetry.space_group_name_H-M   'P 1'
#
loop_
_entity.id
_entity.type
_entity.pdbx_description
1 polymer ?
#
loop_
_entity_poly.entity_id
_entity_poly.type
_entity_poly.pdbx_seq_one_letter_code
_entity_poly.pdbx_strand_id
1 'polypeptide(L)'
;MRNISNEKVKREANRMSNERIHGSYQSSAPHNQQQHQEATEHDAVNNRFIEKQVPEVAYCLSCRSQFSESLPNDIIQHYMNRRHEPCCRCLYCNGPMYRYRDSKDNVQYYHDCHRYKRFLDGS
;
A
#
# COMPACT_ATOMS: atom_id res chain seq x y z
N MET A 1 -12.86 59.65 -2.27
CA MET A 1 -12.12 60.65 -3.06
C MET A 1 -10.74 60.07 -3.34
N ARG A 2 -10.58 59.22 -4.37
CA ARG A 2 -10.00 59.57 -5.69
C ARG A 2 -8.89 60.61 -5.61
N ASN A 3 -7.65 60.17 -5.80
CA ASN A 3 -6.67 60.90 -6.59
C ASN A 3 -5.93 59.90 -7.49
N ILE A 4 -6.05 60.16 -8.79
CA ILE A 4 -5.51 59.46 -9.96
C ILE A 4 -4.35 60.31 -10.45
N SER A 5 -3.29 59.70 -10.98
CA SER A 5 -2.53 60.10 -12.20
C SER A 5 -1.25 59.28 -12.28
N ASN A 6 -1.18 58.30 -13.18
CA ASN A 6 -0.67 58.40 -14.57
C ASN A 6 0.87 58.35 -14.58
N GLU A 7 1.59 57.60 -15.41
CA GLU A 7 1.28 56.87 -16.63
C GLU A 7 2.49 55.96 -16.95
N LYS A 8 2.24 54.81 -17.62
CA LYS A 8 3.03 54.11 -18.66
C LYS A 8 4.58 54.29 -18.67
N VAL A 9 5.39 53.25 -18.90
CA VAL A 9 5.71 52.73 -20.24
C VAL A 9 6.73 51.57 -20.09
N LYS A 10 6.34 50.36 -20.53
CA LYS A 10 7.07 49.34 -21.34
C LYS A 10 8.51 48.85 -21.01
N ARG A 11 8.66 47.54 -21.33
CA ARG A 11 9.84 46.78 -21.85
C ARG A 11 10.81 46.23 -20.81
N GLU A 12 10.82 44.91 -20.58
CA GLU A 12 11.43 43.81 -21.35
C GLU A 12 12.80 43.39 -20.78
N ALA A 13 12.82 42.16 -20.26
CA ALA A 13 13.84 41.13 -20.47
C ALA A 13 15.28 41.28 -19.90
N ASN A 14 15.61 40.29 -19.05
CA ASN A 14 16.77 39.40 -19.18
C ASN A 14 18.16 39.89 -18.67
N ARG A 15 18.64 39.28 -17.56
CA ARG A 15 19.95 38.57 -17.50
C ARG A 15 20.26 37.94 -16.14
N MET A 16 20.62 36.67 -16.20
CA MET A 16 21.24 35.83 -15.16
C MET A 16 22.68 36.27 -14.83
N SER A 17 23.16 35.94 -13.62
CA SER A 17 24.30 35.00 -13.37
C SER A 17 25.23 35.41 -12.20
N ASN A 18 25.11 34.63 -11.12
CA ASN A 18 26.14 33.87 -10.37
C ASN A 18 27.49 34.46 -9.87
N GLU A 19 27.85 33.95 -8.67
CA GLU A 19 29.16 33.84 -7.99
C GLU A 19 29.67 34.98 -7.08
N ARG A 20 29.79 34.71 -5.77
CA ARG A 20 31.10 34.41 -5.12
C ARG A 20 30.98 34.15 -3.60
N ILE A 21 31.84 33.24 -3.17
CA ILE A 21 32.03 32.59 -1.86
C ILE A 21 32.83 33.49 -0.92
N HIS A 22 32.47 33.60 0.37
CA HIS A 22 33.34 33.47 1.56
C HIS A 22 32.65 34.03 2.82
N GLY A 23 32.44 33.18 3.84
CA GLY A 23 31.96 33.60 5.15
C GLY A 23 32.07 32.47 6.16
N SER A 24 33.19 32.45 6.88
CA SER A 24 33.60 31.52 7.93
C SER A 24 32.59 31.32 9.05
N TYR A 25 32.29 30.06 9.38
CA TYR A 25 31.60 29.67 10.61
C TYR A 25 32.51 28.75 11.43
N GLN A 26 32.86 29.20 12.64
CA GLN A 26 33.37 28.35 13.70
C GLN A 26 32.45 28.44 14.91
N SER A 27 32.33 27.28 15.57
CA SER A 27 31.67 26.99 16.85
C SER A 27 30.15 26.79 16.76
N SER A 28 29.55 25.72 17.25
CA SER A 28 30.00 24.69 18.21
C SER A 28 29.05 23.49 18.10
N ALA A 29 29.57 22.27 18.21
CA ALA A 29 28.77 21.06 18.30
C ALA A 29 27.94 21.05 19.59
N PRO A 30 26.78 20.36 19.56
CA PRO A 30 26.71 19.16 20.35
C PRO A 30 26.61 17.94 19.42
N HIS A 31 27.58 17.04 19.59
CA HIS A 31 27.49 15.67 19.13
C HIS A 31 26.19 15.06 19.63
N ASN A 32 25.21 14.92 18.74
CA ASN A 32 24.33 13.77 18.78
C ASN A 32 24.55 13.06 17.46
N GLN A 33 25.62 12.26 17.45
CA GLN A 33 25.81 11.22 16.45
C GLN A 33 24.55 10.33 16.56
N GLN A 34 23.56 10.60 15.71
CA GLN A 34 22.74 9.51 15.21
C GLN A 34 23.73 8.55 14.58
N GLN A 35 24.15 7.56 15.37
CA GLN A 35 24.82 6.37 14.88
C GLN A 35 23.88 5.81 13.82
N HIS A 36 24.13 6.15 12.56
CA HIS A 36 23.84 5.24 11.48
C HIS A 36 24.64 3.98 11.83
N GLN A 37 24.00 3.08 12.56
CA GLN A 37 24.48 1.72 12.69
C GLN A 37 24.39 1.16 11.27
N GLU A 38 25.52 1.19 10.58
CA GLU A 38 25.72 0.47 9.33
C GLU A 38 25.24 -0.96 9.57
N ALA A 39 24.29 -1.41 8.75
CA ALA A 39 23.82 -2.79 8.81
C ALA A 39 25.03 -3.68 8.53
N THR A 40 25.54 -4.35 9.57
CA THR A 40 26.69 -5.26 9.46
C THR A 40 26.22 -6.64 9.00
N GLU A 41 27.12 -7.44 8.45
CA GLU A 41 26.84 -8.82 8.00
C GLU A 41 26.20 -9.73 9.08
N HIS A 42 26.30 -9.35 10.35
CA HIS A 42 25.72 -10.04 11.49
C HIS A 42 24.33 -9.54 11.92
N ASP A 43 23.75 -8.54 11.25
CA ASP A 43 22.37 -8.09 11.54
C ASP A 43 21.31 -9.11 11.12
N ALA A 44 21.67 -10.09 10.27
CA ALA A 44 20.80 -11.20 9.88
C ALA A 44 20.44 -12.15 11.03
N VAL A 45 21.18 -12.11 12.15
CA VAL A 45 20.91 -12.91 13.37
C VAL A 45 20.39 -12.06 14.54
N ASN A 46 20.05 -10.80 14.30
CA ASN A 46 19.53 -9.93 15.34
C ASN A 46 18.08 -10.33 15.68
N ASN A 47 17.85 -10.77 16.92
CA ASN A 47 16.54 -11.25 17.40
C ASN A 47 15.39 -10.24 17.19
N ARG A 48 15.69 -8.96 16.96
CA ARG A 48 14.70 -7.93 16.57
C ARG A 48 14.00 -8.21 15.24
N PHE A 49 14.63 -8.96 14.33
CA PHE A 49 14.05 -9.35 13.03
C PHE A 49 13.28 -10.68 13.09
N ILE A 50 13.31 -11.38 14.23
CA ILE A 50 12.59 -12.64 14.46
C ILE A 50 11.32 -12.38 15.29
N GLU A 51 10.67 -11.24 15.08
CA GLU A 51 9.33 -11.05 15.63
C GLU A 51 8.37 -11.87 14.76
N LYS A 52 7.92 -13.02 15.28
CA LYS A 52 6.95 -13.88 14.59
C LYS A 52 5.67 -13.07 14.35
N GLN A 53 5.44 -12.62 13.13
CA GLN A 53 4.14 -12.06 12.76
C GLN A 53 3.07 -13.12 12.98
N VAL A 54 2.09 -12.80 13.83
CA VAL A 54 0.92 -13.64 14.03
C VAL A 54 0.11 -13.59 12.74
N PRO A 55 -0.22 -14.74 12.12
CA PRO A 55 -1.03 -14.77 10.91
C PRO A 55 -2.36 -14.06 11.13
N GLU A 56 -2.72 -13.15 10.24
CA GLU A 56 -4.06 -12.57 10.23
C GLU A 56 -5.08 -13.68 9.92
N VAL A 57 -6.23 -13.65 10.59
CA VAL A 57 -7.26 -14.70 10.49
C VAL A 57 -8.55 -14.11 9.93
N ALA A 58 -9.07 -14.76 8.90
CA ALA A 58 -10.38 -14.49 8.32
C ALA A 58 -11.42 -15.53 8.75
N TYR A 59 -12.70 -15.16 8.66
CA TYR A 59 -13.84 -16.03 8.91
C TYR A 59 -14.76 -16.15 7.70
N CYS A 60 -14.87 -17.35 7.14
CA CYS A 60 -15.77 -17.58 6.00
C CYS A 60 -17.23 -17.64 6.45
N LEU A 61 -18.08 -16.82 5.86
CA LEU A 61 -19.51 -16.75 6.20
C LEU A 61 -20.35 -17.87 5.57
N SER A 62 -19.77 -18.63 4.64
CA SER A 62 -20.45 -19.74 3.97
C SER A 62 -20.26 -21.05 4.73
N CYS A 63 -19.00 -21.46 4.95
CA CYS A 63 -18.68 -22.70 5.66
C CYS A 63 -18.43 -22.53 7.17
N ARG A 64 -18.54 -21.29 7.69
CA ARG A 64 -18.39 -20.97 9.12
C ARG A 64 -17.05 -21.39 9.73
N SER A 65 -15.99 -21.39 8.92
CA SER A 65 -14.64 -21.77 9.36
C SER A 65 -13.64 -20.63 9.22
N GLN A 66 -12.65 -20.64 10.11
CA GLN A 66 -11.52 -19.71 10.09
C GLN A 66 -10.43 -20.18 9.12
N PHE A 67 -9.69 -19.24 8.56
CA PHE A 67 -8.53 -19.50 7.71
C PHE A 67 -7.52 -18.34 7.79
N SER A 68 -6.25 -18.60 7.44
CA SER A 68 -5.24 -17.54 7.34
C SER A 68 -5.63 -16.56 6.23
N GLU A 69 -5.37 -15.27 6.42
CA GLU A 69 -5.46 -14.26 5.37
C GLU A 69 -4.15 -13.48 5.20
N SER A 70 -3.04 -14.05 5.67
CA SER A 70 -1.71 -13.45 5.57
C SER A 70 -1.29 -13.20 4.12
N LEU A 71 -1.77 -14.03 3.18
CA LEU A 71 -1.53 -13.88 1.75
C LEU A 71 -2.83 -14.01 0.95
N PRO A 72 -2.96 -13.34 -0.21
CA PRO A 72 -4.10 -13.52 -1.10
C PRO A 72 -4.34 -14.98 -1.53
N ASN A 73 -3.26 -15.77 -1.61
CA ASN A 73 -3.34 -17.19 -1.93
C ASN A 73 -4.10 -17.99 -0.87
N ASP A 74 -4.07 -17.59 0.40
CA ASP A 74 -4.77 -18.31 1.46
C ASP A 74 -6.30 -18.27 1.25
N ILE A 75 -6.81 -17.11 0.80
CA ILE A 75 -8.21 -16.93 0.44
C ILE A 75 -8.57 -17.84 -0.73
N ILE A 76 -7.74 -17.87 -1.78
CA ILE A 76 -7.96 -18.72 -2.96
C ILE A 76 -8.00 -20.20 -2.53
N GLN A 77 -7.00 -20.66 -1.79
CA GLN A 77 -6.91 -22.04 -1.31
C GLN A 77 -8.11 -22.42 -0.46
N HIS A 78 -8.57 -21.52 0.42
CA HIS A 78 -9.76 -21.76 1.22
C HIS A 78 -10.97 -22.11 0.35
N TYR A 79 -11.27 -21.28 -0.65
CA TYR A 79 -12.41 -21.47 -1.56
C TYR A 79 -12.21 -22.56 -2.63
N MET A 80 -10.99 -23.08 -2.79
CA MET A 80 -10.71 -24.24 -3.65
C MET A 80 -10.90 -25.58 -2.93
N ASN A 81 -10.57 -25.64 -1.64
CA ASN A 81 -10.46 -26.91 -0.90
C ASN A 81 -11.77 -27.34 -0.24
N ARG A 82 -12.76 -26.45 -0.16
CA ARG A 82 -14.05 -26.73 0.46
C ARG A 82 -15.17 -26.27 -0.45
N ARG A 83 -16.37 -26.81 -0.22
CA ARG A 83 -17.58 -26.32 -0.86
C ARG A 83 -18.14 -25.14 -0.09
N HIS A 84 -18.59 -24.13 -0.81
CA HIS A 84 -19.17 -22.92 -0.26
C HIS A 84 -20.43 -22.58 -1.05
N GLU A 85 -21.47 -22.20 -0.34
CA GLU A 85 -22.65 -21.56 -0.90
C GLU A 85 -22.31 -20.12 -1.35
N PRO A 86 -22.55 -19.76 -2.63
CA PRO A 86 -22.38 -18.40 -3.12
C PRO A 86 -23.39 -17.43 -2.51
N CYS A 87 -23.02 -16.16 -2.37
CA CYS A 87 -23.90 -15.11 -1.84
C CYS A 87 -24.49 -14.19 -2.92
N CYS A 88 -23.79 -14.04 -4.03
CA CYS A 88 -24.22 -13.25 -5.18
C CYS A 88 -23.42 -13.68 -6.42
N ARG A 89 -23.63 -12.99 -7.54
CA ARG A 89 -22.98 -13.29 -8.83
C ARG A 89 -22.13 -12.11 -9.29
N CYS A 90 -21.00 -12.42 -9.91
CA CYS A 90 -20.09 -11.45 -10.49
C CYS A 90 -20.74 -10.77 -11.70
N LEU A 91 -20.76 -9.45 -11.73
CA LEU A 91 -21.40 -8.69 -12.81
C LEU A 91 -20.73 -8.89 -14.17
N TYR A 92 -19.45 -9.30 -14.20
CA TYR A 92 -18.67 -9.40 -15.43
C TYR A 92 -18.72 -10.78 -16.10
N CYS A 93 -18.63 -11.85 -15.31
CA CYS A 93 -18.62 -13.21 -15.85
C CYS A 93 -19.85 -14.03 -15.42
N ASN A 94 -20.76 -13.42 -14.65
CA ASN A 94 -21.90 -14.08 -14.03
C ASN A 94 -21.49 -15.28 -13.15
N GLY A 95 -20.25 -15.35 -12.64
CA GLY A 95 -19.78 -16.45 -11.79
C GLY A 95 -20.16 -16.30 -10.31
N PRO A 96 -20.06 -17.36 -9.50
CA PRO A 96 -20.40 -17.32 -8.08
C PRO A 96 -19.42 -16.45 -7.29
N MET A 97 -19.93 -15.62 -6.39
CA MET A 97 -19.15 -14.81 -5.45
C MET A 97 -19.41 -15.24 -4.01
N TYR A 98 -18.37 -15.19 -3.20
CA TYR A 98 -18.39 -15.59 -1.80
C TYR A 98 -18.02 -14.42 -0.89
N ARG A 99 -18.34 -14.53 0.40
CA ARG A 99 -18.08 -13.49 1.39
C ARG A 99 -17.41 -14.06 2.65
N TYR A 100 -16.50 -13.28 3.21
CA TYR A 100 -15.81 -13.57 4.45
C TYR A 100 -15.66 -12.31 5.28
N ARG A 101 -15.39 -12.45 6.58
CA ARG A 101 -14.96 -11.35 7.45
C ARG A 101 -13.44 -11.38 7.55
N ASP A 102 -12.79 -10.26 7.31
CA ASP A 102 -11.35 -10.12 7.51
C ASP A 102 -10.99 -9.99 9.00
N SER A 103 -9.71 -9.92 9.32
CA SER A 103 -9.17 -9.73 10.68
C SER A 103 -9.60 -8.43 11.34
N LYS A 104 -10.09 -7.47 10.55
CA LYS A 104 -10.63 -6.18 11.00
C LYS A 104 -12.16 -6.21 11.08
N ASP A 105 -12.77 -7.38 10.99
CA ASP A 105 -14.22 -7.63 11.00
C ASP A 105 -15.00 -6.96 9.85
N ASN A 106 -14.32 -6.56 8.77
CA ASN A 106 -15.00 -6.05 7.57
C ASN A 106 -15.46 -7.20 6.68
N VAL A 107 -16.62 -7.02 6.06
CA VAL A 107 -17.12 -7.99 5.08
C VAL A 107 -16.42 -7.76 3.74
N GLN A 108 -15.69 -8.77 3.30
CA GLN A 108 -15.00 -8.82 2.01
C GLN A 108 -15.68 -9.81 1.07
N TYR A 109 -15.49 -9.60 -0.23
CA TYR A 109 -16.01 -10.46 -1.29
C TYR A 109 -14.87 -11.12 -2.06
N TYR A 110 -14.98 -12.42 -2.27
CA TYR A 110 -14.04 -13.22 -3.06
C TYR A 110 -14.70 -13.83 -4.28
N HIS A 111 -14.02 -13.74 -5.41
CA HIS A 111 -14.42 -14.35 -6.68
C HIS A 111 -13.21 -14.48 -7.62
N ASP A 112 -13.15 -15.54 -8.42
CA ASP A 112 -12.14 -15.74 -9.46
C ASP A 112 -12.78 -15.70 -10.86
N CYS A 113 -12.71 -14.53 -11.49
CA CYS A 113 -13.23 -14.31 -12.85
C CYS A 113 -12.52 -15.16 -13.89
N HIS A 114 -11.20 -15.29 -13.79
CA HIS A 114 -10.39 -15.93 -14.82
C HIS A 114 -10.66 -17.43 -14.87
N ARG A 115 -10.79 -18.07 -13.70
CA ARG A 115 -11.20 -19.47 -13.63
C ARG A 115 -12.62 -19.68 -14.15
N TYR A 116 -13.55 -18.78 -13.85
CA TYR A 116 -14.94 -18.94 -14.29
C TYR A 116 -15.13 -18.76 -15.80
N LYS A 117 -14.43 -17.81 -16.43
CA LYS A 117 -14.52 -17.59 -17.89
C LYS A 117 -14.07 -18.82 -18.70
N ARG A 118 -13.04 -19.53 -18.24
CA ARG A 118 -12.60 -20.79 -18.88
C ARG A 118 -13.68 -21.87 -18.93
N PHE A 119 -14.65 -21.85 -18.00
CA PHE A 119 -15.80 -22.75 -18.05
C PHE A 119 -16.86 -22.31 -19.08
N LEU A 120 -16.93 -21.02 -19.41
CA LEU A 120 -17.88 -20.50 -20.40
C LEU A 120 -17.39 -20.74 -21.84
N ASP A 121 -16.08 -20.61 -22.09
CA ASP A 121 -15.50 -20.76 -23.44
C ASP A 121 -15.47 -22.21 -23.95
N GLY A 122 -15.82 -23.19 -23.10
CA GLY A 122 -15.90 -24.61 -23.46
C GLY A 122 -17.31 -25.12 -23.76
N SER A 123 -18.30 -24.23 -23.89
CA SER A 123 -19.70 -24.56 -24.19
C SER A 123 -20.04 -24.37 -25.66
#